data_AF-A0A814XPJ1-F1
#
_entry.id   AF-A0A814XPJ1-F1
#
_cell.length_a   1.000
_cell.length_b   1.000
_cell.length_c   1.000
_cell.angle_alpha   90.00
_cell.angle_beta   90.00
_cell.angle_gamma   90.00
#
_symmetry.space_group_name_H-M   'P 1'
#
loop_
_entity.id
_entity.type
_entity.pdbx_description
1 polymer ?
#
loop_
_entity_poly.entity_id
_entity_poly.type
_entity_poly.pdbx_seq_one_letter_code
_entity_poly.pdbx_strand_id
1 'polypeptide(L)'
;MKTNSPYPLFSQLPSLSNLVSLEIESICGENIPEFELPNLKKLIFGSCPNTNWLKNFAQLDTIEYTITDRCTKDKLLAWPETLKYLKIIYQDHRDCSLIQNSLVNLSLLIDLEIYQKTPDGPFPRGETWEQIITTSIPPLKNFKFYFQFICHDRNLNELKQIVTSFSTPFYVLENNWFIRCDVSAYYEMPIHDYKYGTYNTNMRHVILYTIPVSSEVFTVFKTFSKTKISDWSRNYIDHPSINIHTNMKTLIFKSSSTPDPMFDRSSIINVIINTSFDAQPWLHMLTKLRHITIGDGTVLSLEDFTILLDNAPHLSSLTGKKSALKLLTDNWTDICICHRLSRKIRSLTFTSDRNSSQNFDKNELERILPIFSSQCQHLSLGVHSHKNIIDFILRKMCHLISLHVHSQRDNCPPITIEWLEQQNTRFNRTNCIITNVRRDYYFWLG
;
A
#
# COMPACT_ATOMS: atom_id res chain seq x y z
N MET A 1 -35.19 23.61 -32.69
CA MET A 1 -33.87 24.11 -32.26
C MET A 1 -34.01 24.65 -30.84
N LYS A 2 -33.54 23.92 -29.82
CA LYS A 2 -33.44 24.46 -28.46
C LYS A 2 -32.10 25.18 -28.38
N THR A 3 -32.12 26.48 -28.14
CA THR A 3 -30.92 27.26 -27.86
C THR A 3 -30.36 26.82 -26.53
N ASN A 4 -29.13 26.28 -26.55
CA ASN A 4 -28.32 26.04 -25.36
C ASN A 4 -28.07 27.40 -24.69
N SER A 5 -28.82 27.72 -23.64
CA SER A 5 -28.43 28.80 -22.73
C SER A 5 -27.19 28.30 -21.98
N PRO A 6 -26.02 28.96 -22.07
CA PRO A 6 -24.91 28.61 -21.21
C PRO A 6 -25.36 28.72 -19.75
N TYR A 7 -24.92 27.78 -18.91
CA TYR A 7 -25.14 27.88 -17.47
C TYR A 7 -24.84 29.31 -16.97
N PRO A 8 -25.70 29.90 -16.12
CA PRO A 8 -25.48 31.25 -15.58
C PRO A 8 -24.10 31.42 -14.97
N LEU A 9 -23.54 30.33 -14.41
CA LEU A 9 -22.19 30.28 -13.87
C LEU A 9 -21.12 30.72 -14.89
N PHE A 10 -21.10 30.14 -16.09
CA PHE A 10 -20.05 30.44 -17.09
C PHE A 10 -20.13 31.88 -17.61
N SER A 11 -21.33 32.48 -17.62
CA SER A 11 -21.49 33.89 -17.98
C SER A 11 -20.91 34.86 -16.93
N GLN A 12 -20.76 34.41 -15.68
CA GLN A 12 -20.24 35.21 -14.58
C GLN A 12 -18.73 35.02 -14.37
N LEU A 13 -18.16 33.88 -14.78
CA LEU A 13 -16.74 33.58 -14.58
C LEU A 13 -15.77 34.66 -15.10
N PRO A 14 -15.97 35.28 -16.29
CA PRO A 14 -15.06 36.31 -16.78
C PRO A 14 -14.91 37.52 -15.85
N SER A 15 -15.92 37.80 -15.01
CA SER A 15 -15.87 38.90 -14.03
C SER A 15 -14.96 38.60 -12.82
N LEU A 16 -14.55 37.34 -12.66
CA LEU A 16 -13.73 36.85 -11.54
C LEU A 16 -12.24 36.76 -11.95
N SER A 17 -11.69 37.83 -12.52
CA SER A 17 -10.32 37.84 -13.06
C SER A 17 -9.21 37.51 -12.05
N ASN A 18 -9.47 37.68 -10.76
CA ASN A 18 -8.54 37.36 -9.66
C ASN A 18 -8.70 35.94 -9.09
N LEU A 19 -9.55 35.10 -9.70
CA LEU A 19 -9.80 33.74 -9.21
C LEU A 19 -8.56 32.86 -9.38
N VAL A 20 -8.06 32.28 -8.28
CA VAL A 20 -6.86 31.42 -8.26
C VAL A 20 -7.21 29.94 -8.24
N SER A 21 -8.37 29.57 -7.68
CA SER A 21 -8.84 28.19 -7.60
C SER A 21 -10.34 28.13 -7.89
N LEU A 22 -10.76 27.13 -8.67
CA LEU A 22 -12.15 26.90 -9.02
C LEU A 22 -12.50 25.43 -8.81
N GLU A 23 -13.64 25.17 -8.19
CA GLU A 23 -14.21 23.83 -8.02
C GLU A 23 -15.61 23.79 -8.61
N ILE A 24 -15.87 22.80 -9.47
CA ILE A 24 -17.15 22.60 -10.15
C ILE A 24 -17.55 21.13 -10.04
N GLU A 25 -18.56 20.83 -9.23
CA GLU A 25 -18.94 19.44 -8.96
C GLU A 25 -19.28 18.62 -10.23
N SER A 26 -19.92 19.23 -11.22
CA SER A 26 -20.34 18.52 -12.43
C SER A 26 -20.55 19.45 -13.62
N ILE A 27 -19.92 19.15 -14.76
CA ILE A 27 -20.15 19.85 -16.04
C ILE A 27 -20.64 18.84 -17.09
N CYS A 28 -21.92 18.44 -16.99
CA CYS A 28 -22.49 17.47 -17.91
C CYS A 28 -23.02 18.15 -19.19
N GLY A 29 -22.59 17.64 -20.35
CA GLY A 29 -23.34 17.78 -21.61
C GLY A 29 -23.18 19.08 -22.41
N GLU A 30 -22.31 20.00 -22.00
CA GLU A 30 -22.16 21.29 -22.69
C GLU A 30 -20.74 21.55 -23.18
N ASN A 31 -20.64 22.22 -24.34
CA ASN A 31 -19.42 22.91 -24.74
C ASN A 31 -19.26 24.09 -23.79
N ILE A 32 -18.29 24.00 -22.87
CA ILE A 32 -17.91 25.11 -22.01
C ILE A 32 -17.44 26.25 -22.92
N PRO A 33 -18.06 27.44 -22.85
CA PRO A 33 -17.64 28.56 -23.68
C PRO A 33 -16.20 28.93 -23.35
N GLU A 34 -15.45 29.40 -24.34
CA GLU A 34 -14.11 29.93 -24.08
C GLU A 34 -14.22 31.18 -23.20
N PHE A 35 -13.53 31.17 -22.06
CA PHE A 35 -13.41 32.31 -21.17
C PHE A 35 -11.99 32.38 -20.63
N GLU A 36 -11.53 33.59 -20.30
CA GLU A 36 -10.21 33.82 -19.73
C GLU A 36 -10.31 34.00 -18.21
N LEU A 37 -9.52 33.22 -17.47
CA LEU A 37 -9.29 33.39 -16.04
C LEU A 37 -7.77 33.46 -15.80
N PRO A 38 -7.13 34.62 -16.05
CA PRO A 38 -5.67 34.72 -16.19
C PRO A 38 -4.90 34.30 -14.94
N ASN A 39 -5.53 34.37 -13.76
CA ASN A 39 -4.91 33.99 -12.48
C ASN A 39 -5.25 32.57 -12.01
N LEU A 40 -6.06 31.80 -12.75
CA LEU A 40 -6.52 30.48 -12.31
C LEU A 40 -5.36 29.47 -12.32
N LYS A 41 -4.99 28.99 -11.14
CA LYS A 41 -3.91 28.01 -10.96
C LYS A 41 -4.40 26.60 -10.70
N LYS A 42 -5.56 26.46 -10.05
CA LYS A 42 -6.14 25.17 -9.68
C LYS A 42 -7.56 25.03 -10.19
N LEU A 43 -7.85 23.89 -10.81
CA LEU A 43 -9.20 23.52 -11.23
C LEU A 43 -9.56 22.13 -10.72
N ILE A 44 -10.68 22.02 -10.01
CA ILE A 44 -11.28 20.77 -9.57
C ILE A 44 -12.62 20.63 -10.29
N PHE A 45 -12.83 19.54 -11.03
CA PHE A 45 -14.11 19.35 -11.69
C PHE A 45 -14.42 17.88 -12.01
N GLY A 46 -15.66 17.60 -12.41
CA GLY A 46 -16.06 16.25 -12.80
C GLY A 46 -17.14 16.19 -13.87
N SER A 47 -17.39 14.97 -14.34
CA SER A 47 -18.51 14.62 -15.23
C SER A 47 -18.53 15.35 -16.58
N CYS A 48 -17.36 15.73 -17.12
CA CYS A 48 -17.24 16.46 -18.38
C CYS A 48 -16.71 15.56 -19.51
N PRO A 49 -17.47 15.25 -20.57
CA PRO A 49 -17.01 14.32 -21.59
C PRO A 49 -15.82 14.85 -22.39
N ASN A 50 -15.63 16.16 -22.50
CA ASN A 50 -14.60 16.76 -23.33
C ASN A 50 -13.79 17.79 -22.54
N THR A 51 -12.49 17.57 -22.38
CA THR A 51 -11.59 18.49 -21.68
C THR A 51 -10.68 19.30 -22.61
N ASN A 52 -10.88 19.25 -23.93
CA ASN A 52 -10.04 19.98 -24.90
C ASN A 52 -9.98 21.49 -24.65
N TRP A 53 -11.05 22.08 -24.14
CA TRP A 53 -11.13 23.51 -23.81
C TRP A 53 -10.06 23.92 -22.78
N LEU A 54 -9.56 22.98 -21.96
CA LEU A 54 -8.49 23.24 -21.00
C LEU A 54 -7.16 23.58 -21.68
N LYS A 55 -6.93 23.18 -22.94
CA LYS A 55 -5.69 23.51 -23.65
C LYS A 55 -5.44 25.01 -23.75
N ASN A 56 -6.51 25.82 -23.70
CA ASN A 56 -6.43 27.27 -23.75
C ASN A 56 -6.01 27.90 -22.40
N PHE A 57 -5.95 27.11 -21.31
CA PHE A 57 -5.61 27.57 -19.97
C PHE A 57 -4.13 27.31 -19.63
N ALA A 58 -3.22 28.02 -20.30
CA ALA A 58 -1.78 27.90 -20.09
C ALA A 58 -1.31 28.21 -18.65
N GLN A 59 -2.12 28.94 -17.88
CA GLN A 59 -1.85 29.33 -16.50
C GLN A 59 -2.10 28.22 -15.46
N LEU A 60 -2.85 27.17 -15.82
CA LEU A 60 -3.22 26.10 -14.89
C LEU A 60 -2.00 25.26 -14.51
N ASP A 61 -1.73 25.21 -13.21
CA ASP A 61 -0.66 24.38 -12.64
C ASP A 61 -1.21 23.05 -12.11
N THR A 62 -2.48 23.02 -11.66
CA THR A 62 -3.10 21.86 -10.99
C THR A 62 -4.50 21.57 -11.50
N ILE A 63 -4.75 20.30 -11.84
CA ILE A 63 -6.08 19.78 -12.19
C ILE A 63 -6.41 18.56 -11.34
N GLU A 64 -7.60 18.56 -10.74
CA GLU A 64 -8.24 17.36 -10.19
C GLU A 64 -9.52 17.07 -10.96
N TYR A 65 -9.58 15.90 -11.60
CA TYR A 65 -10.66 15.54 -12.50
C TYR A 65 -11.34 14.23 -12.10
N THR A 66 -12.66 14.25 -11.99
CA THR A 66 -13.46 13.04 -11.68
C THR A 66 -14.31 12.60 -12.87
N ILE A 67 -14.04 11.42 -13.40
CA ILE A 67 -14.84 10.78 -14.43
C ILE A 67 -16.00 10.03 -13.77
N THR A 68 -17.23 10.38 -14.17
CA THR A 68 -18.46 9.71 -13.71
C THR A 68 -19.22 9.14 -14.90
N ASP A 69 -20.03 8.11 -14.65
CA ASP A 69 -20.79 7.38 -15.67
C ASP A 69 -21.90 8.19 -16.36
N ARG A 70 -22.11 9.46 -15.96
CA ARG A 70 -23.21 10.29 -16.47
C ARG A 70 -22.98 10.79 -17.92
N CYS A 71 -21.78 10.58 -18.47
CA CYS A 71 -21.39 11.05 -19.80
C CYS A 71 -20.87 9.88 -20.65
N THR A 72 -21.79 9.17 -21.32
CA THR A 72 -21.55 7.82 -21.89
C THR A 72 -21.13 7.78 -23.36
N LYS A 73 -20.90 8.92 -24.04
CA LYS A 73 -20.51 8.92 -25.46
C LYS A 73 -19.36 9.89 -25.72
N ASP A 74 -18.35 9.39 -26.44
CA ASP A 74 -17.20 10.11 -26.99
C ASP A 74 -16.45 11.00 -26.00
N LYS A 75 -15.94 10.38 -24.92
CA LYS A 75 -15.05 11.08 -23.99
C LYS A 75 -13.73 11.42 -24.69
N LEU A 76 -13.33 12.69 -24.64
CA LEU A 76 -12.08 13.18 -25.19
C LEU A 76 -11.33 13.94 -24.09
N LEU A 77 -10.28 13.31 -23.58
CA LEU A 77 -9.45 13.88 -22.52
C LEU A 77 -8.19 14.48 -23.14
N ALA A 78 -7.96 15.75 -22.84
CA ALA A 78 -6.72 16.44 -23.10
C ALA A 78 -6.41 17.44 -21.98
N TRP A 79 -5.13 17.69 -21.77
CA TRP A 79 -4.63 18.48 -20.67
C TRP A 79 -3.76 19.64 -21.19
N PRO A 80 -3.65 20.76 -20.45
CA PRO A 80 -2.70 21.81 -20.77
C PRO A 80 -1.26 21.29 -20.72
N GLU A 81 -0.42 21.68 -21.68
CA GLU A 81 0.99 21.27 -21.72
C GLU A 81 1.82 21.84 -20.55
N THR A 82 1.33 22.93 -19.94
CA THR A 82 1.94 23.61 -18.78
C THR A 82 1.60 22.97 -17.44
N LEU A 83 0.74 21.95 -17.43
CA LEU A 83 0.24 21.32 -16.22
C LEU A 83 1.36 20.65 -15.43
N LYS A 84 1.44 20.94 -14.13
CA LYS A 84 2.44 20.35 -13.21
C LYS A 84 1.89 19.23 -12.35
N TYR A 85 0.60 19.30 -12.00
CA TYR A 85 -0.07 18.37 -11.11
C TYR A 85 -1.39 17.91 -11.73
N LEU A 86 -1.56 16.60 -11.91
CA LEU A 86 -2.77 16.00 -12.46
C LEU A 86 -3.26 14.87 -11.56
N LYS A 87 -4.50 14.97 -11.10
CA LYS A 87 -5.19 13.90 -10.39
C LYS A 87 -6.44 13.50 -11.13
N ILE A 88 -6.57 12.22 -11.44
CA ILE A 88 -7.73 11.66 -12.12
C ILE A 88 -8.36 10.59 -11.25
N ILE A 89 -9.65 10.72 -11.00
CA ILE A 89 -10.47 9.75 -10.29
C ILE A 89 -11.49 9.19 -11.28
N TYR A 90 -11.55 7.88 -11.46
CA TYR A 90 -12.49 7.26 -12.39
C TYR A 90 -13.23 6.09 -11.74
N GLN A 91 -14.44 5.83 -12.22
CA GLN A 91 -15.26 4.70 -11.78
C GLN A 91 -15.06 3.54 -12.75
N ASP A 92 -15.46 3.72 -14.01
CA ASP A 92 -15.41 2.69 -15.03
C ASP A 92 -13.98 2.38 -15.54
N HIS A 93 -13.54 1.12 -15.44
CA HIS A 93 -12.22 0.71 -15.94
C HIS A 93 -11.99 0.95 -17.42
N ARG A 94 -13.05 1.05 -18.22
CA ARG A 94 -12.94 1.35 -19.66
C ARG A 94 -12.34 2.73 -19.89
N ASP A 95 -12.42 3.61 -18.89
CA ASP A 95 -11.78 4.92 -18.93
C ASP A 95 -10.26 4.84 -18.74
N CYS A 96 -9.70 3.73 -18.28
CA CYS A 96 -8.26 3.61 -18.04
C CYS A 96 -7.45 3.78 -19.35
N SER A 97 -7.87 3.15 -20.45
CA SER A 97 -7.21 3.34 -21.76
C SER A 97 -7.36 4.77 -22.28
N LEU A 98 -8.50 5.41 -22.02
CA LEU A 98 -8.73 6.81 -22.38
C LEU A 98 -7.79 7.74 -21.60
N ILE A 99 -7.65 7.51 -20.30
CA ILE A 99 -6.72 8.23 -19.43
C ILE A 99 -5.30 8.06 -19.95
N GLN A 100 -4.87 6.81 -20.20
CA GLN A 100 -3.54 6.50 -20.74
C GLN A 100 -3.25 7.25 -22.04
N ASN A 101 -4.21 7.27 -22.98
CA ASN A 101 -4.09 7.98 -24.25
C ASN A 101 -4.09 9.51 -24.11
N SER A 102 -4.61 10.05 -23.00
CA SER A 102 -4.66 11.49 -22.76
C SER A 102 -3.36 12.08 -22.23
N LEU A 103 -2.46 11.25 -21.70
CA LEU A 103 -1.22 11.67 -21.03
C LEU A 103 -0.07 12.00 -22.01
N VAL A 104 -0.40 12.38 -23.24
CA VAL A 104 0.58 12.63 -24.31
C VAL A 104 1.13 14.05 -24.21
N ASN A 105 2.46 14.19 -24.36
CA ASN A 105 3.19 15.47 -24.40
C ASN A 105 3.07 16.37 -23.15
N LEU A 106 2.93 15.79 -21.96
CA LEU A 106 2.85 16.54 -20.70
C LEU A 106 4.25 16.78 -20.10
N SER A 107 5.09 17.49 -20.86
CA SER A 107 6.51 17.70 -20.55
C SER A 107 6.80 18.50 -19.27
N LEU A 108 5.79 19.12 -18.65
CA LEU A 108 5.94 19.86 -17.39
C LEU A 108 5.27 19.17 -16.20
N LEU A 109 4.65 18.01 -16.41
CA LEU A 109 3.96 17.27 -15.37
C LEU A 109 4.97 16.58 -14.45
N ILE A 110 4.92 16.95 -13.17
CA ILE A 110 5.83 16.48 -12.12
C ILE A 110 5.13 15.48 -11.20
N ASP A 111 3.82 15.65 -11.01
CA ASP A 111 2.99 14.79 -10.15
C ASP A 111 1.75 14.29 -10.88
N LEU A 112 1.57 12.96 -10.84
CA LEU A 112 0.43 12.27 -11.44
C LEU A 112 -0.23 11.37 -10.39
N GLU A 113 -1.53 11.56 -10.15
CA GLU A 113 -2.32 10.72 -9.26
C GLU A 113 -3.49 10.06 -10.00
N ILE A 114 -3.61 8.73 -9.94
CA ILE A 114 -4.65 7.97 -10.65
C ILE A 114 -5.42 7.07 -9.67
N TYR A 115 -6.72 7.31 -9.48
CA TYR A 115 -7.56 6.57 -8.53
C TYR A 115 -8.76 5.91 -9.20
N GLN A 116 -8.82 4.59 -9.10
CA GLN A 116 -9.97 3.80 -9.51
C GLN A 116 -10.92 3.57 -8.33
N LYS A 117 -12.19 3.95 -8.47
CA LYS A 117 -13.20 3.80 -7.39
C LYS A 117 -13.81 2.41 -7.31
N THR A 118 -14.01 1.72 -8.43
CA THR A 118 -14.71 0.41 -8.46
C THR A 118 -13.79 -0.71 -8.92
N PRO A 119 -13.93 -1.92 -8.36
CA PRO A 119 -13.03 -3.05 -8.61
C PRO A 119 -13.25 -3.78 -9.94
N ASP A 120 -14.13 -3.25 -10.79
CA ASP A 120 -14.48 -3.87 -12.05
C ASP A 120 -13.52 -3.37 -13.11
N GLY A 121 -12.48 -4.14 -13.45
CA GLY A 121 -11.56 -3.78 -14.52
C GLY A 121 -10.48 -4.81 -14.86
N PRO A 122 -9.89 -4.73 -16.07
CA PRO A 122 -8.75 -5.53 -16.47
C PRO A 122 -7.53 -5.17 -15.63
N PHE A 123 -6.58 -6.08 -15.59
CA PHE A 123 -5.36 -5.91 -14.82
C PHE A 123 -4.54 -4.69 -15.28
N PRO A 124 -4.15 -3.79 -14.36
CA PRO A 124 -3.21 -2.73 -14.69
C PRO A 124 -1.86 -3.35 -15.04
N ARG A 125 -1.27 -2.97 -16.17
CA ARG A 125 0.06 -3.42 -16.60
C ARG A 125 1.09 -2.34 -16.33
N GLY A 126 2.08 -2.64 -15.49
CA GLY A 126 3.14 -1.72 -15.17
C GLY A 126 3.96 -1.30 -16.39
N GLU A 127 4.23 -2.21 -17.34
CA GLU A 127 5.01 -1.87 -18.53
C GLU A 127 4.34 -0.79 -19.38
N THR A 128 3.00 -0.78 -19.43
CA THR A 128 2.25 0.25 -20.15
C THR A 128 2.40 1.61 -19.48
N TRP A 129 2.31 1.67 -18.16
CA TRP A 129 2.51 2.92 -17.42
C TRP A 129 3.95 3.41 -17.50
N GLU A 130 4.93 2.51 -17.37
CA GLU A 130 6.35 2.82 -17.57
C GLU A 130 6.61 3.42 -18.96
N GLN A 131 6.06 2.81 -20.02
CA GLN A 131 6.19 3.33 -21.37
C GLN A 131 5.57 4.73 -21.51
N ILE A 132 4.36 4.95 -20.98
CA ILE A 132 3.69 6.26 -21.04
C ILE A 132 4.52 7.31 -20.31
N ILE A 133 4.99 7.02 -19.10
CA ILE A 133 5.78 7.97 -18.31
C ILE A 133 7.09 8.29 -19.03
N THR A 134 7.81 7.26 -19.47
CA THR A 134 9.11 7.45 -20.14
C THR A 134 9.00 8.21 -21.46
N THR A 135 7.94 7.98 -22.23
CA THR A 135 7.77 8.60 -23.56
C THR A 135 7.09 9.95 -23.53
N SER A 136 6.11 10.12 -22.65
CA SER A 136 5.18 11.25 -22.69
C SER A 136 5.27 12.17 -21.48
N ILE A 137 5.81 11.69 -20.37
CA ILE A 137 5.97 12.44 -19.12
C ILE A 137 7.37 12.25 -18.48
N PRO A 138 8.48 12.48 -19.20
CA PRO A 138 9.82 12.23 -18.67
C PRO A 138 10.18 12.88 -17.33
N PRO A 139 9.71 14.10 -16.97
CA PRO A 139 10.10 14.76 -15.73
C PRO A 139 9.26 14.37 -14.51
N LEU A 140 8.37 13.36 -14.63
CA LEU A 140 7.53 12.91 -13.54
C LEU A 140 8.37 12.48 -12.33
N LYS A 141 8.14 13.11 -11.17
CA LYS A 141 8.83 12.81 -9.91
C LYS A 141 7.99 11.96 -8.99
N ASN A 142 6.68 12.21 -8.95
CA ASN A 142 5.76 11.43 -8.13
C ASN A 142 4.69 10.81 -9.02
N PHE A 143 4.65 9.49 -9.00
CA PHE A 143 3.54 8.73 -9.55
C PHE A 143 2.79 8.08 -8.40
N LYS A 144 1.54 8.48 -8.19
CA LYS A 144 0.64 7.86 -7.23
C LYS A 144 -0.51 7.16 -7.93
N PHE A 145 -0.81 5.94 -7.54
CA PHE A 145 -2.00 5.27 -8.06
C PHE A 145 -2.68 4.37 -7.05
N TYR A 146 -3.95 4.09 -7.32
CA TYR A 146 -4.78 3.12 -6.62
C TYR A 146 -5.67 2.42 -7.64
N PHE A 147 -5.31 1.18 -7.98
CA PHE A 147 -6.06 0.31 -8.88
C PHE A 147 -6.75 -0.80 -8.10
N GLN A 148 -7.96 -1.12 -8.51
CA GLN A 148 -8.78 -2.17 -7.92
C GLN A 148 -9.22 -3.13 -9.01
N PHE A 149 -9.01 -4.42 -8.81
CA PHE A 149 -9.43 -5.43 -9.79
C PHE A 149 -9.81 -6.73 -9.09
N ILE A 150 -10.55 -7.58 -9.82
CA ILE A 150 -10.97 -8.89 -9.35
C ILE A 150 -10.07 -9.96 -9.98
N CYS A 151 -9.56 -10.88 -9.15
CA CYS A 151 -8.77 -12.02 -9.57
C CYS A 151 -9.47 -13.33 -9.18
N HIS A 152 -9.51 -14.30 -10.08
CA HIS A 152 -10.05 -15.63 -9.81
C HIS A 152 -8.99 -16.52 -9.12
N ASP A 153 -9.38 -17.32 -8.11
CA ASP A 153 -8.48 -18.16 -7.30
C ASP A 153 -7.47 -19.01 -8.08
N ARG A 154 -7.77 -19.39 -9.33
CA ARG A 154 -6.88 -20.23 -10.16
C ARG A 154 -5.72 -19.46 -10.82
N ASN A 155 -5.66 -18.13 -10.68
CA ASN A 155 -4.73 -17.28 -11.43
C ASN A 155 -3.71 -16.52 -10.57
N LEU A 156 -3.12 -17.19 -9.57
CA LEU A 156 -1.95 -16.66 -8.85
C LEU A 156 -0.78 -16.27 -9.78
N ASN A 157 -0.69 -16.85 -10.97
CA ASN A 157 0.31 -16.47 -11.97
C ASN A 157 0.03 -15.10 -12.59
N GLU A 158 -1.24 -14.73 -12.83
CA GLU A 158 -1.59 -13.39 -13.30
C GLU A 158 -1.25 -12.34 -12.25
N LEU A 159 -1.55 -12.61 -10.98
CA LEU A 159 -1.16 -11.73 -9.88
C LEU A 159 0.37 -11.53 -9.83
N LYS A 160 1.14 -12.60 -9.99
CA LYS A 160 2.62 -12.52 -10.06
C LYS A 160 3.09 -11.70 -11.25
N GLN A 161 2.45 -11.84 -12.41
CA GLN A 161 2.77 -11.06 -13.61
C GLN A 161 2.52 -9.57 -13.37
N ILE A 162 1.38 -9.21 -12.77
CA ILE A 162 1.07 -7.81 -12.41
C ILE A 162 2.11 -7.26 -11.45
N VAL A 163 2.40 -7.97 -10.36
CA VAL A 163 3.41 -7.52 -9.40
C VAL A 163 4.78 -7.36 -10.09
N THR A 164 5.13 -8.28 -10.97
CA THR A 164 6.40 -8.24 -11.72
C THR A 164 6.45 -7.05 -12.68
N SER A 165 5.34 -6.71 -13.35
CA SER A 165 5.25 -5.55 -14.26
C SER A 165 5.54 -4.22 -13.58
N PHE A 166 5.30 -4.14 -12.26
CA PHE A 166 5.54 -2.97 -11.43
C PHE A 166 6.81 -3.08 -10.57
N SER A 167 7.62 -4.12 -10.80
CA SER A 167 8.87 -4.37 -10.06
C SER A 167 10.13 -4.17 -10.93
N THR A 168 10.00 -3.46 -12.06
CA THR A 168 11.12 -3.17 -12.96
C THR A 168 12.11 -2.18 -12.31
N PRO A 169 13.37 -2.10 -12.80
CA PRO A 169 14.34 -1.09 -12.36
C PRO A 169 13.81 0.34 -12.43
N PHE A 170 13.00 0.65 -13.44
CA PHE A 170 12.34 1.95 -13.60
C PHE A 170 11.56 2.35 -12.33
N TYR A 171 10.68 1.48 -11.84
CA TYR A 171 9.90 1.78 -10.63
C TYR A 171 10.78 1.80 -9.38
N VAL A 172 11.59 0.77 -9.18
CA VAL A 172 12.22 0.52 -7.87
C VAL A 172 13.54 1.28 -7.69
N LEU A 173 14.41 1.32 -8.72
CA LEU A 173 15.76 1.85 -8.62
C LEU A 173 15.87 3.29 -9.13
N GLU A 174 15.24 3.58 -10.26
CA GLU A 174 15.35 4.89 -10.91
C GLU A 174 14.45 5.92 -10.22
N ASN A 175 13.19 5.56 -9.97
CA ASN A 175 12.19 6.48 -9.44
C ASN A 175 11.85 6.29 -7.95
N ASN A 176 12.30 5.20 -7.33
CA ASN A 176 11.98 4.84 -5.94
C ASN A 176 10.46 4.80 -5.66
N TRP A 177 9.66 4.42 -6.66
CA TRP A 177 8.22 4.22 -6.53
C TRP A 177 7.95 2.77 -6.11
N PHE A 178 7.67 2.57 -4.83
CA PHE A 178 7.34 1.26 -4.28
C PHE A 178 5.87 0.96 -4.49
N ILE A 179 5.53 -0.28 -4.81
CA ILE A 179 4.18 -0.66 -5.17
C ILE A 179 3.75 -1.81 -4.29
N ARG A 180 2.58 -1.67 -3.66
CA ARG A 180 1.96 -2.67 -2.80
C ARG A 180 0.80 -3.32 -3.51
N CYS A 181 0.69 -4.63 -3.33
CA CYS A 181 -0.43 -5.43 -3.79
C CYS A 181 -1.07 -6.12 -2.58
N ASP A 182 -2.28 -5.71 -2.21
CA ASP A 182 -3.07 -6.35 -1.17
C ASP A 182 -4.15 -7.21 -1.80
N VAL A 183 -4.23 -8.47 -1.37
CA VAL A 183 -5.27 -9.40 -1.80
C VAL A 183 -6.22 -9.61 -0.63
N SER A 184 -7.44 -9.10 -0.77
CA SER A 184 -8.45 -9.32 0.24
C SER A 184 -9.04 -10.73 0.12
N ALA A 185 -9.11 -11.45 1.24
CA ALA A 185 -9.83 -12.71 1.32
C ALA A 185 -11.33 -12.40 1.24
N TYR A 186 -11.99 -12.85 0.16
CA TYR A 186 -13.44 -12.82 -0.10
C TYR A 186 -14.07 -11.45 -0.34
N TYR A 187 -14.71 -11.27 -1.49
CA TYR A 187 -15.71 -10.24 -1.70
C TYR A 187 -17.05 -10.81 -1.27
N GLU A 188 -17.62 -10.35 -0.15
CA GLU A 188 -19.07 -10.42 0.01
C GLU A 188 -19.62 -9.29 -0.86
N MET A 189 -20.06 -9.60 -2.08
CA MET A 189 -20.87 -8.63 -2.82
C MET A 189 -22.11 -8.33 -1.95
N PRO A 190 -22.43 -7.06 -1.69
CA PRO A 190 -23.78 -6.75 -1.29
C PRO A 190 -24.66 -7.00 -2.51
N ILE A 191 -25.72 -7.78 -2.29
CA ILE A 191 -26.89 -8.02 -3.16
C ILE A 191 -26.85 -9.35 -3.94
N HIS A 192 -27.73 -10.25 -3.47
CA HIS A 192 -28.27 -11.39 -4.19
C HIS A 192 -28.58 -11.07 -5.65
N ASP A 193 -27.89 -11.70 -6.59
CA ASP A 193 -28.45 -11.92 -7.93
C ASP A 193 -29.44 -13.10 -7.84
N TYR A 194 -30.70 -12.79 -7.53
CA TYR A 194 -31.80 -13.77 -7.47
C TYR A 194 -32.04 -14.51 -8.80
N LYS A 195 -31.39 -14.10 -9.89
CA LYS A 195 -31.68 -14.60 -11.24
C LYS A 195 -30.90 -15.87 -11.62
N TYR A 196 -29.78 -16.18 -10.96
CA TYR A 196 -28.88 -17.27 -11.41
C TYR A 196 -28.43 -18.27 -10.35
N GLY A 197 -28.89 -18.17 -9.09
CA GLY A 197 -28.86 -19.28 -8.13
C GLY A 197 -27.50 -19.94 -7.86
N THR A 198 -26.37 -19.28 -8.14
CA THR A 198 -25.02 -19.84 -7.97
C THR A 198 -24.08 -18.82 -7.32
N TYR A 199 -23.51 -19.19 -6.18
CA TYR A 199 -22.44 -18.44 -5.51
C TYR A 199 -21.15 -18.66 -6.29
N ASN A 200 -20.60 -17.62 -6.90
CA ASN A 200 -19.26 -17.71 -7.51
C ASN A 200 -18.20 -17.52 -6.40
N THR A 201 -17.89 -18.60 -5.68
CA THR A 201 -17.17 -18.60 -4.39
C THR A 201 -15.69 -18.20 -4.43
N ASN A 202 -15.12 -17.82 -5.59
CA ASN A 202 -13.66 -17.81 -5.79
C ASN A 202 -13.14 -16.51 -6.43
N MET A 203 -13.80 -15.38 -6.20
CA MET A 203 -13.31 -14.06 -6.60
C MET A 203 -12.60 -13.37 -5.44
N ARG A 204 -11.32 -13.01 -5.63
CA ARG A 204 -10.55 -12.18 -4.70
C ARG A 204 -10.49 -10.77 -5.24
N HIS A 205 -10.73 -9.81 -4.37
CA HIS A 205 -10.49 -8.41 -4.70
C HIS A 205 -9.06 -8.05 -4.37
N VAL A 206 -8.38 -7.50 -5.36
CA VAL A 206 -6.98 -7.12 -5.31
C VAL A 206 -6.88 -5.61 -5.46
N ILE A 207 -6.05 -5.02 -4.62
CA ILE A 207 -5.76 -3.60 -4.63
C ILE A 207 -4.27 -3.44 -4.90
N LEU A 208 -3.94 -2.62 -5.88
CA LEU A 208 -2.56 -2.28 -6.24
C LEU A 208 -2.36 -0.77 -6.11
N TYR A 209 -1.37 -0.34 -5.35
CA TYR A 209 -1.15 1.08 -5.10
C TYR A 209 0.31 1.41 -4.82
N THR A 210 0.68 2.65 -5.11
CA THR A 210 2.01 3.20 -4.80
C THR A 210 2.13 3.57 -3.34
N ILE A 211 3.26 3.22 -2.73
CA ILE A 211 3.65 3.64 -1.40
C ILE A 211 4.60 4.85 -1.55
N PRO A 212 4.31 6.01 -0.94
CA PRO A 212 5.32 7.04 -0.82
C PRO A 212 6.51 6.47 -0.03
N VAL A 213 7.71 6.59 -0.59
CA VAL A 213 8.98 5.97 -0.18
C VAL A 213 9.04 5.55 1.30
N SER A 214 9.23 4.25 1.54
CA SER A 214 10.17 3.86 2.57
C SER A 214 11.11 2.78 2.04
N SER A 215 12.38 3.11 2.21
CA SER A 215 13.53 2.25 2.05
C SER A 215 13.43 1.04 2.97
N GLU A 216 12.89 -0.07 2.49
CA GLU A 216 13.32 -1.41 2.87
C GLU A 216 12.86 -2.40 1.81
N VAL A 217 13.84 -3.01 1.13
CA VAL A 217 13.68 -4.03 0.08
C VAL A 217 12.59 -5.03 0.46
N PHE A 218 11.44 -4.93 -0.19
CA PHE A 218 10.36 -5.89 -0.03
C PHE A 218 10.81 -7.26 -0.56
N THR A 219 10.67 -8.28 0.27
CA THR A 219 11.13 -9.62 -0.08
C THR A 219 10.02 -10.42 -0.76
N VAL A 220 10.28 -10.92 -1.97
CA VAL A 220 9.44 -11.93 -2.62
C VAL A 220 9.56 -13.24 -1.83
N PHE A 221 8.45 -13.69 -1.24
CA PHE A 221 8.39 -14.97 -0.54
C PHE A 221 8.43 -16.12 -1.55
N LYS A 222 9.53 -16.87 -1.57
CA LYS A 222 9.54 -18.24 -2.13
C LYS A 222 9.33 -19.20 -0.98
N THR A 223 8.06 -19.47 -0.67
CA THR A 223 7.65 -20.37 0.41
C THR A 223 8.02 -21.81 0.06
N PHE A 224 9.00 -22.39 0.75
CA PHE A 224 9.24 -23.84 0.71
C PHE A 224 8.72 -24.47 2.00
N SER A 225 7.79 -25.40 1.85
CA SER A 225 7.11 -26.10 2.93
C SER A 225 7.53 -27.57 2.90
N LYS A 226 8.39 -28.00 3.82
CA LYS A 226 8.72 -29.43 3.98
C LYS A 226 7.66 -30.07 4.85
N THR A 227 6.84 -30.95 4.30
CA THR A 227 5.88 -31.77 5.06
C THR A 227 6.40 -33.16 5.40
N LYS A 228 7.50 -33.64 4.80
CA LYS A 228 8.12 -34.92 5.17
C LYS A 228 9.65 -34.88 5.04
N ILE A 229 10.32 -35.31 6.09
CA ILE A 229 11.78 -35.43 6.17
C ILE A 229 12.32 -36.59 5.30
N SER A 230 11.46 -37.43 4.73
CA SER A 230 11.86 -38.64 3.98
C SER A 230 12.47 -38.41 2.59
N ASP A 231 12.20 -37.29 1.93
CA ASP A 231 12.46 -37.21 0.47
C ASP A 231 13.80 -36.54 0.11
N TRP A 232 14.56 -36.10 1.11
CA TRP A 232 15.97 -35.73 0.94
C TRP A 232 16.89 -36.94 1.18
N SER A 233 16.44 -38.12 0.75
CA SER A 233 17.36 -39.24 0.56
C SER A 233 18.53 -38.74 -0.28
N ARG A 234 19.74 -39.14 0.11
CA ARG A 234 21.06 -38.70 -0.40
C ARG A 234 21.24 -38.63 -1.92
N ASN A 235 20.24 -39.04 -2.70
CA ASN A 235 20.26 -39.16 -4.16
C ASN A 235 19.94 -37.88 -4.93
N TYR A 236 19.46 -36.80 -4.29
CA TYR A 236 19.22 -35.50 -4.97
C TYR A 236 20.36 -34.49 -4.83
N ILE A 237 21.36 -34.80 -4.00
CA ILE A 237 22.49 -33.91 -3.67
C ILE A 237 23.54 -33.89 -4.80
N ASP A 238 23.54 -34.91 -5.67
CA ASP A 238 24.54 -35.08 -6.73
C ASP A 238 24.11 -34.56 -8.12
N HIS A 239 23.03 -33.77 -8.24
CA HIS A 239 22.66 -33.16 -9.52
C HIS A 239 23.21 -31.72 -9.64
N PRO A 240 24.36 -31.49 -10.30
CA PRO A 240 25.02 -30.17 -10.41
C PRO A 240 24.24 -29.12 -11.22
N SER A 241 23.07 -29.46 -11.75
CA SER A 241 22.26 -28.60 -12.62
C SER A 241 21.19 -27.77 -11.90
N ILE A 242 21.02 -27.91 -10.58
CA ILE A 242 19.95 -27.22 -9.84
C ILE A 242 20.53 -26.09 -8.98
N ASN A 243 20.69 -24.92 -9.59
CA ASN A 243 21.16 -23.67 -8.96
C ASN A 243 20.13 -23.04 -7.97
N ILE A 244 19.23 -23.86 -7.39
CA ILE A 244 18.14 -23.40 -6.51
C ILE A 244 18.69 -22.91 -5.15
N HIS A 245 19.86 -23.41 -4.74
CA HIS A 245 20.38 -23.27 -3.38
C HIS A 245 20.97 -21.88 -3.06
N THR A 246 21.43 -21.12 -4.06
CA THR A 246 22.07 -19.81 -3.86
C THR A 246 21.07 -18.65 -3.70
N ASN A 247 19.82 -18.83 -4.13
CA ASN A 247 18.80 -17.77 -4.17
C ASN A 247 17.74 -17.85 -3.05
N MET A 248 17.88 -18.78 -2.09
CA MET A 248 16.94 -18.89 -0.97
C MET A 248 17.16 -17.73 0.01
N LYS A 249 16.13 -16.90 0.20
CA LYS A 249 16.13 -15.74 1.10
C LYS A 249 15.27 -15.91 2.35
N THR A 250 14.36 -16.90 2.36
CA THR A 250 13.40 -17.14 3.45
C THR A 250 13.45 -18.58 3.92
N LEU A 251 13.53 -18.78 5.22
CA LEU A 251 13.46 -20.09 5.87
C LEU A 251 12.21 -20.18 6.76
N ILE A 252 11.54 -21.33 6.74
CA ILE A 252 10.29 -21.56 7.49
C ILE A 252 10.45 -22.81 8.36
N PHE A 253 10.34 -22.63 9.67
CA PHE A 253 10.38 -23.70 10.66
C PHE A 253 8.96 -24.20 10.93
N LYS A 254 8.65 -25.41 10.44
CA LYS A 254 7.37 -26.10 10.68
C LYS A 254 7.48 -27.30 11.64
N SER A 255 8.70 -27.73 11.94
CA SER A 255 9.03 -28.76 12.92
C SER A 255 10.41 -28.43 13.52
N SER A 256 10.71 -28.97 14.70
CA SER A 256 12.05 -28.90 15.27
C SER A 256 13.06 -29.51 14.30
N SER A 257 14.11 -28.75 13.96
CA SER A 257 15.15 -29.19 13.03
C SER A 257 16.49 -28.59 13.40
N THR A 258 17.54 -29.38 13.22
CA THR A 258 18.92 -28.91 13.27
C THR A 258 19.32 -28.32 11.90
N PRO A 259 20.27 -27.37 11.88
CA PRO A 259 20.76 -26.80 10.64
C PRO A 259 21.42 -27.85 9.78
N ASP A 260 21.08 -27.84 8.49
CA ASP A 260 21.82 -28.54 7.46
C ASP A 260 22.99 -27.64 7.01
N PRO A 261 24.24 -28.14 6.89
CA PRO A 261 25.38 -27.37 6.37
C PRO A 261 25.11 -26.67 5.03
N MET A 262 24.13 -27.15 4.26
CA MET A 262 23.67 -26.51 3.03
C MET A 262 23.17 -25.07 3.24
N PHE A 263 22.67 -24.72 4.44
CA PHE A 263 22.19 -23.37 4.72
C PHE A 263 23.30 -22.33 4.90
N ASP A 264 24.54 -22.75 5.21
CA ASP A 264 25.66 -21.82 5.39
C ASP A 264 26.03 -21.08 4.11
N ARG A 265 25.71 -21.68 2.94
CA ARG A 265 25.93 -21.08 1.62
C ARG A 265 24.78 -20.19 1.15
N SER A 266 23.66 -20.15 1.87
CA SER A 266 22.46 -19.41 1.48
C SER A 266 22.40 -18.00 2.09
N SER A 267 21.71 -17.07 1.41
CA SER A 267 21.54 -15.69 1.85
C SER A 267 20.20 -15.49 2.57
N ILE A 268 19.93 -16.33 3.57
CA ILE A 268 18.69 -16.23 4.35
C ILE A 268 18.67 -14.90 5.10
N ILE A 269 17.69 -14.07 4.76
CA ILE A 269 17.43 -12.78 5.39
C ILE A 269 16.08 -12.76 6.12
N ASN A 270 15.23 -13.77 5.91
CA ASN A 270 13.91 -13.89 6.51
C ASN A 270 13.74 -15.25 7.19
N VAL A 271 13.19 -15.25 8.40
CA VAL A 271 12.85 -16.47 9.14
C VAL A 271 11.41 -16.42 9.60
N ILE A 272 10.68 -17.52 9.40
CA ILE A 272 9.33 -17.72 9.91
C ILE A 272 9.35 -18.92 10.85
N ILE A 273 8.94 -18.74 12.10
CA ILE A 273 8.96 -19.75 13.14
C ILE A 273 7.53 -20.12 13.50
N ASN A 274 7.09 -21.35 13.22
CA ASN A 274 5.74 -21.85 13.53
C ASN A 274 5.76 -23.06 14.49
N THR A 275 6.89 -23.33 15.14
CA THR A 275 7.14 -24.52 15.97
C THR A 275 8.15 -24.17 17.06
N SER A 276 8.48 -25.11 17.95
CA SER A 276 9.66 -24.99 18.82
C SER A 276 10.93 -24.67 18.01
N PHE A 277 11.71 -23.71 18.51
CA PHE A 277 12.92 -23.22 17.86
C PHE A 277 14.04 -23.08 18.89
N ASP A 278 15.13 -23.82 18.64
CA ASP A 278 16.39 -23.69 19.36
C ASP A 278 17.32 -22.82 18.53
N ALA A 279 17.75 -21.68 19.07
CA ALA A 279 18.53 -20.69 18.34
C ALA A 279 20.01 -21.06 18.23
N GLN A 280 20.55 -21.83 19.18
CA GLN A 280 22.00 -22.10 19.30
C GLN A 280 22.60 -22.74 18.05
N PRO A 281 21.98 -23.78 17.45
CA PRO A 281 22.54 -24.38 16.24
C PRO A 281 22.57 -23.42 15.03
N TRP A 282 21.75 -22.38 15.03
CA TRP A 282 21.49 -21.53 13.85
C TRP A 282 22.28 -20.21 13.86
N LEU A 283 23.18 -19.99 14.81
CA LEU A 283 23.90 -18.72 15.04
C LEU A 283 24.48 -18.09 13.77
N HIS A 284 25.15 -18.89 12.93
CA HIS A 284 25.79 -18.38 11.71
C HIS A 284 24.78 -17.76 10.73
N MET A 285 23.59 -18.36 10.59
CA MET A 285 22.51 -17.84 9.74
C MET A 285 21.96 -16.50 10.27
N LEU A 286 21.90 -16.32 11.59
CA LEU A 286 21.31 -15.14 12.22
C LEU A 286 22.04 -13.84 11.85
N THR A 287 23.33 -13.92 11.53
CA THR A 287 24.16 -12.75 11.19
C THR A 287 23.62 -11.91 10.04
N LYS A 288 22.92 -12.53 9.08
CA LYS A 288 22.33 -11.87 7.89
C LYS A 288 20.84 -11.58 8.04
N LEU A 289 20.22 -12.04 9.13
CA LEU A 289 18.79 -11.99 9.35
C LEU A 289 18.30 -10.53 9.46
N ARG A 290 17.24 -10.22 8.71
CA ARG A 290 16.61 -8.90 8.66
C ARG A 290 15.15 -8.93 9.10
N HIS A 291 14.44 -10.03 8.83
CA HIS A 291 13.02 -10.16 9.12
C HIS A 291 12.69 -11.45 9.86
N ILE A 292 11.90 -11.34 10.92
CA ILE A 292 11.43 -12.48 11.70
C ILE A 292 9.91 -12.46 11.81
N THR A 293 9.30 -13.62 11.59
CA THR A 293 7.89 -13.87 11.87
C THR A 293 7.76 -14.98 12.90
N ILE A 294 7.10 -14.69 14.02
CA ILE A 294 6.73 -15.65 15.06
C ILE A 294 5.27 -16.02 14.84
N GLY A 295 5.06 -17.18 14.25
CA GLY A 295 3.75 -17.71 13.94
C GLY A 295 3.04 -18.37 15.12
N ASP A 296 1.87 -18.91 14.82
CA ASP A 296 0.95 -19.47 15.80
C ASP A 296 1.41 -20.82 16.36
N GLY A 297 1.28 -21.00 17.67
CA GLY A 297 1.69 -22.23 18.35
C GLY A 297 3.20 -22.37 18.56
N THR A 298 3.98 -21.34 18.21
CA THR A 298 5.42 -21.30 18.44
C THR A 298 5.75 -21.30 19.93
N VAL A 299 6.63 -22.23 20.32
CA VAL A 299 7.25 -22.27 21.64
C VAL A 299 8.69 -21.77 21.46
N LEU A 300 8.84 -20.44 21.51
CA LEU A 300 10.16 -19.80 21.54
C LEU A 300 10.48 -19.43 22.99
N SER A 301 11.60 -19.92 23.51
CA SER A 301 12.02 -19.57 24.86
C SER A 301 12.57 -18.13 24.90
N LEU A 302 12.60 -17.53 26.10
CA LEU A 302 13.21 -16.22 26.32
C LEU A 302 14.72 -16.24 26.00
N GLU A 303 15.39 -17.36 26.30
CA GLU A 303 16.80 -17.57 26.02
C GLU A 303 17.07 -17.60 24.51
N ASP A 304 16.30 -18.39 23.76
CA ASP A 304 16.40 -18.46 22.30
C ASP A 304 16.13 -17.11 21.63
N PHE A 305 15.14 -16.38 22.13
CA PHE A 305 14.84 -15.04 21.62
C PHE A 305 15.98 -14.06 21.92
N THR A 306 16.61 -14.15 23.09
CA THR A 306 17.76 -13.33 23.45
C THR A 306 18.95 -13.64 22.55
N ILE A 307 19.27 -14.92 22.35
CA ILE A 307 20.33 -15.37 21.43
C ILE A 307 20.07 -14.81 20.03
N LEU A 308 18.82 -14.89 19.59
CA LEU A 308 18.41 -14.38 18.28
C LEU A 308 18.64 -12.87 18.15
N LEU A 309 18.27 -12.08 19.15
CA LEU A 309 18.44 -10.63 19.12
C LEU A 309 19.91 -10.23 19.17
N ASP A 310 20.73 -10.94 19.93
CA ASP A 310 22.16 -10.68 20.08
C ASP A 310 22.95 -11.02 18.80
N ASN A 311 22.56 -12.09 18.10
CA ASN A 311 23.30 -12.58 16.93
C ASN A 311 22.72 -12.14 15.58
N ALA A 312 21.62 -11.38 15.57
CA ALA A 312 21.04 -10.77 14.36
C ALA A 312 21.28 -9.24 14.32
N PRO A 313 22.47 -8.75 13.90
CA PRO A 313 22.79 -7.33 13.90
C PRO A 313 21.94 -6.52 12.91
N HIS A 314 21.49 -7.13 11.83
CA HIS A 314 20.72 -6.48 10.76
C HIS A 314 19.21 -6.63 10.89
N LEU A 315 18.72 -7.20 12.00
CA LEU A 315 17.30 -7.38 12.23
C LEU A 315 16.60 -6.02 12.27
N SER A 316 15.70 -5.76 11.32
CA SER A 316 14.90 -4.53 11.24
C SER A 316 13.41 -4.77 11.38
N SER A 317 12.95 -6.02 11.22
CA SER A 317 11.52 -6.32 11.13
C SER A 317 11.12 -7.49 12.02
N LEU A 318 10.05 -7.29 12.79
CA LEU A 318 9.46 -8.29 13.67
C LEU A 318 7.95 -8.39 13.42
N THR A 319 7.47 -9.61 13.19
CA THR A 319 6.06 -9.93 13.04
C THR A 319 5.66 -11.02 14.03
N GLY A 320 4.51 -10.88 14.69
CA GLY A 320 3.98 -11.95 15.54
C GLY A 320 2.72 -11.56 16.29
N LYS A 321 2.13 -12.51 17.02
CA LYS A 321 0.95 -12.25 17.85
C LYS A 321 1.31 -11.40 19.06
N LYS A 322 0.36 -10.56 19.49
CA LYS A 322 0.47 -9.73 20.71
C LYS A 322 0.80 -10.59 21.93
N SER A 323 0.14 -11.74 22.09
CA SER A 323 0.36 -12.65 23.21
C SER A 323 1.75 -13.27 23.22
N ALA A 324 2.28 -13.67 22.06
CA ALA A 324 3.62 -14.25 21.95
C ALA A 324 4.69 -13.21 22.28
N LEU A 325 4.58 -12.00 21.73
CA LEU A 325 5.54 -10.93 22.00
C LEU A 325 5.46 -10.44 23.45
N LYS A 326 4.27 -10.41 24.06
CA LYS A 326 4.13 -10.16 25.50
C LYS A 326 4.89 -11.20 26.33
N LEU A 327 4.76 -12.49 26.03
CA LEU A 327 5.48 -13.53 26.77
C LEU A 327 7.00 -13.36 26.65
N LEU A 328 7.49 -13.13 25.43
CA LEU A 328 8.92 -12.98 25.14
C LEU A 328 9.55 -11.70 25.68
N THR A 329 8.75 -10.73 26.10
CA THR A 329 9.22 -9.46 26.66
C THR A 329 8.88 -9.34 28.14
N ASP A 330 8.40 -10.42 28.75
CA ASP A 330 7.80 -10.42 30.09
C ASP A 330 6.82 -9.25 30.27
N ASN A 331 5.72 -9.26 29.49
CA ASN A 331 4.74 -8.17 29.44
C ASN A 331 5.35 -6.78 29.21
N TRP A 332 6.40 -6.70 28.40
CA TRP A 332 7.15 -5.48 28.10
C TRP A 332 7.94 -4.90 29.29
N THR A 333 8.22 -5.70 30.32
CA THR A 333 9.03 -5.28 31.48
C THR A 333 10.47 -5.78 31.44
N ASP A 334 10.83 -6.72 30.56
CA ASP A 334 12.23 -7.11 30.36
C ASP A 334 13.00 -5.97 29.68
N ILE A 335 13.74 -5.20 30.49
CA ILE A 335 14.50 -4.03 30.05
C ILE A 335 15.52 -4.40 28.97
N CYS A 336 16.17 -5.55 29.11
CA CYS A 336 17.26 -5.97 28.23
C CYS A 336 16.72 -6.33 26.84
N ILE A 337 15.63 -7.09 26.77
CA ILE A 337 14.97 -7.44 25.50
C ILE A 337 14.36 -6.19 24.87
N CYS A 338 13.63 -5.38 25.65
CA CYS A 338 12.99 -4.17 25.14
C CYS A 338 14.02 -3.17 24.58
N HIS A 339 15.16 -2.98 25.27
CA HIS A 339 16.24 -2.12 24.77
C HIS A 339 16.90 -2.67 23.49
N ARG A 340 17.02 -3.99 23.33
CA ARG A 340 17.51 -4.57 22.08
C ARG A 340 16.52 -4.36 20.93
N LEU A 341 15.23 -4.57 21.20
CA LEU A 341 14.17 -4.36 20.24
C LEU A 341 14.10 -2.89 19.79
N SER A 342 14.19 -1.95 20.73
CA SER A 342 14.13 -0.50 20.43
C SER A 342 15.25 -0.02 19.50
N ARG A 343 16.43 -0.65 19.59
CA ARG A 343 17.61 -0.29 18.79
C ARG A 343 17.66 -0.94 17.41
N LYS A 344 16.84 -1.95 17.17
CA LYS A 344 16.90 -2.80 15.97
C LYS A 344 15.65 -2.65 15.11
N ILE A 345 14.48 -2.71 15.73
CA ILE A 345 13.21 -2.86 15.01
C ILE A 345 12.74 -1.53 14.43
N ARG A 346 12.67 -1.49 13.10
CA ARG A 346 12.11 -0.41 12.28
C ARG A 346 10.71 -0.74 11.76
N SER A 347 10.37 -2.02 11.68
CA SER A 347 9.06 -2.50 11.24
C SER A 347 8.49 -3.51 12.24
N LEU A 348 7.35 -3.16 12.83
CA LEU A 348 6.66 -3.98 13.82
C LEU A 348 5.23 -4.30 13.34
N THR A 349 4.94 -5.59 13.18
CA THR A 349 3.62 -6.06 12.76
C THR A 349 3.05 -7.02 13.79
N PHE A 350 1.96 -6.61 14.43
CA PHE A 350 1.14 -7.49 15.24
C PHE A 350 0.14 -8.19 14.32
N THR A 351 0.21 -9.52 14.27
CA THR A 351 -0.76 -10.31 13.52
C THR A 351 -2.12 -10.22 14.21
N SER A 352 -3.05 -9.52 13.57
CA SER A 352 -4.43 -9.41 14.04
C SER A 352 -5.24 -10.54 13.42
N ASP A 353 -5.60 -11.53 14.24
CA ASP A 353 -6.76 -12.34 13.93
C ASP A 353 -8.02 -11.50 14.19
N ARG A 354 -9.16 -11.87 13.60
CA ARG A 354 -10.48 -11.29 13.94
C ARG A 354 -10.89 -11.46 15.42
N ASN A 355 -9.98 -11.91 16.28
CA ASN A 355 -10.14 -12.07 17.71
C ASN A 355 -9.77 -10.76 18.43
N SER A 356 -10.72 -10.20 19.16
CA SER A 356 -10.56 -8.94 19.91
C SER A 356 -9.41 -8.99 20.92
N SER A 357 -9.00 -10.16 21.41
CA SER A 357 -7.91 -10.31 22.37
C SER A 357 -6.53 -9.86 21.84
N GLN A 358 -6.36 -9.82 20.52
CA GLN A 358 -5.11 -9.34 19.88
C GLN A 358 -5.09 -7.82 19.67
N ASN A 359 -6.21 -7.13 19.91
CA ASN A 359 -6.28 -5.69 19.77
C ASN A 359 -5.68 -4.99 20.99
N PHE A 360 -5.13 -3.81 20.77
CA PHE A 360 -4.55 -2.99 21.82
C PHE A 360 -5.55 -1.94 22.32
N ASP A 361 -5.51 -1.71 23.62
CA ASP A 361 -6.04 -0.49 24.23
C ASP A 361 -4.93 0.56 24.42
N LYS A 362 -5.33 1.75 24.90
CA LYS A 362 -4.39 2.85 25.13
C LYS A 362 -3.36 2.53 26.22
N ASN A 363 -3.77 1.87 27.31
CA ASN A 363 -2.91 1.60 28.45
C ASN A 363 -1.79 0.61 28.09
N GLU A 364 -2.09 -0.37 27.23
CA GLU A 364 -1.10 -1.28 26.70
C GLU A 364 -0.13 -0.58 25.76
N LEU A 365 -0.61 0.32 24.90
CA LEU A 365 0.25 1.09 24.01
C LEU A 365 1.15 2.09 24.76
N GLU A 366 0.72 2.61 25.89
CA GLU A 366 1.57 3.45 26.76
C GLU A 366 2.85 2.73 27.21
N ARG A 367 2.83 1.40 27.28
CA ARG A 367 4.02 0.58 27.60
C ARG A 367 4.86 0.24 26.38
N ILE A 368 4.21 0.02 25.24
CA ILE A 368 4.85 -0.48 24.02
C ILE A 368 5.49 0.65 23.22
N LEU A 369 4.77 1.75 23.04
CA LEU A 369 5.23 2.84 22.17
C LEU A 369 6.58 3.43 22.61
N PRO A 370 6.89 3.64 23.91
CA PRO A 370 8.21 4.13 24.31
C PRO A 370 9.37 3.22 23.90
N ILE A 371 9.12 1.91 23.73
CA ILE A 371 10.12 0.95 23.27
C ILE A 371 10.41 1.19 21.79
N PHE A 372 9.40 1.39 20.97
CA PHE A 372 9.55 1.43 19.51
C PHE A 372 9.56 2.84 18.90
N SER A 373 9.19 3.88 19.65
CA SER A 373 8.95 5.23 19.13
C SER A 373 10.18 5.89 18.49
N SER A 374 11.39 5.48 18.89
CA SER A 374 12.64 6.10 18.44
C SER A 374 13.11 5.64 17.06
N GLN A 375 12.81 4.40 16.65
CA GLN A 375 13.31 3.84 15.40
C GLN A 375 12.24 3.21 14.51
N CYS A 376 11.07 2.87 15.06
CA CYS A 376 10.03 2.21 14.31
C CYS A 376 9.38 3.17 13.31
N GLN A 377 9.53 2.84 12.03
CA GLN A 377 8.99 3.56 10.88
C GLN A 377 7.70 2.93 10.37
N HIS A 378 7.50 1.63 10.61
CA HIS A 378 6.32 0.89 10.16
C HIS A 378 5.67 0.19 11.33
N LEU A 379 4.40 0.49 11.57
CA LEU A 379 3.64 -0.13 12.64
C LEU A 379 2.32 -0.68 12.09
N SER A 380 2.04 -1.95 12.35
CA SER A 380 0.77 -2.60 12.03
C SER A 380 0.19 -3.25 13.28
N LEU A 381 -1.03 -2.88 13.67
CA LEU A 381 -1.72 -3.48 14.83
C LEU A 381 -3.24 -3.43 14.74
N GLY A 382 -3.91 -4.27 15.52
CA GLY A 382 -5.34 -4.14 15.80
C GLY A 382 -5.61 -3.26 17.02
N VAL A 383 -6.67 -2.46 17.02
CA VAL A 383 -7.03 -1.57 18.15
C VAL A 383 -8.51 -1.67 18.52
N HIS A 384 -8.82 -1.48 19.81
CA HIS A 384 -10.20 -1.51 20.30
C HIS A 384 -10.99 -0.22 19.99
N SER A 385 -10.32 0.93 19.94
CA SER A 385 -10.91 2.24 19.65
C SER A 385 -9.95 3.02 18.77
N HIS A 386 -10.32 3.29 17.53
CA HIS A 386 -9.36 3.74 16.52
C HIS A 386 -8.98 5.22 16.67
N LYS A 387 -9.92 6.16 16.89
CA LYS A 387 -9.59 7.61 16.91
C LYS A 387 -8.57 8.02 18.00
N ASN A 388 -8.88 7.76 19.27
CA ASN A 388 -8.02 8.18 20.39
C ASN A 388 -6.68 7.45 20.39
N ILE A 389 -6.67 6.18 19.95
CA ILE A 389 -5.45 5.38 19.89
C ILE A 389 -4.57 5.82 18.72
N ILE A 390 -5.15 6.09 17.55
CA ILE A 390 -4.40 6.57 16.39
C ILE A 390 -3.78 7.94 16.68
N ASP A 391 -4.53 8.89 17.24
CA ASP A 391 -3.95 10.18 17.66
C ASP A 391 -2.79 9.98 18.64
N PHE A 392 -2.97 9.10 19.63
CA PHE A 392 -1.92 8.76 20.59
C PHE A 392 -0.66 8.19 19.92
N ILE A 393 -0.81 7.26 18.97
CA ILE A 393 0.31 6.68 18.21
C ILE A 393 1.02 7.77 17.39
N LEU A 394 0.27 8.55 16.61
CA LEU A 394 0.81 9.57 15.71
C LEU A 394 1.55 10.67 16.47
N ARG A 395 1.12 11.02 17.68
CA ARG A 395 1.82 11.98 18.55
C ARG A 395 3.10 11.42 19.17
N LYS A 396 3.14 10.11 19.45
CA LYS A 396 4.27 9.48 20.15
C LYS A 396 5.36 8.97 19.20
N MET A 397 5.03 8.61 17.96
CA MET A 397 5.98 8.01 17.02
C MET A 397 6.40 9.01 15.93
N CYS A 398 7.41 9.82 16.23
CA CYS A 398 7.91 10.86 15.33
C CYS A 398 8.76 10.34 14.14
N HIS A 399 9.02 9.05 14.04
CA HIS A 399 9.70 8.46 12.88
C HIS A 399 8.78 7.58 12.04
N LEU A 400 7.49 7.55 12.36
CA LEU A 400 6.51 6.73 11.66
C LEU A 400 6.32 7.23 10.22
N ILE A 401 6.53 6.34 9.27
CA ILE A 401 6.30 6.51 7.82
C ILE A 401 5.02 5.78 7.41
N SER A 402 4.70 4.67 8.07
CA SER A 402 3.45 3.94 7.81
C SER A 402 2.81 3.41 9.09
N LEU A 403 1.50 3.59 9.18
CA LEU A 403 0.66 3.02 10.21
C LEU A 403 -0.48 2.24 9.58
N HIS A 404 -0.60 0.96 9.92
CA HIS A 404 -1.74 0.13 9.57
C HIS A 404 -2.52 -0.21 10.84
N VAL A 405 -3.80 0.14 10.88
CA VAL A 405 -4.67 -0.08 12.03
C VAL A 405 -5.89 -0.89 11.64
N HIS A 406 -5.99 -2.10 12.18
CA HIS A 406 -7.19 -2.91 12.09
C HIS A 406 -8.19 -2.51 13.18
N SER A 407 -9.44 -2.20 12.81
CA SER A 407 -10.50 -1.89 13.78
C SER A 407 -11.69 -2.84 13.65
N GLN A 408 -12.20 -3.32 14.79
CA GLN A 408 -13.33 -4.27 14.81
C GLN A 408 -14.72 -3.62 14.95
N ARG A 409 -14.81 -2.32 15.25
CA ARG A 409 -16.11 -1.69 15.58
C ARG A 409 -16.75 -0.98 14.38
N ASP A 410 -17.98 -1.36 14.08
CA ASP A 410 -18.82 -0.76 13.02
C ASP A 410 -19.43 0.60 13.38
N ASN A 411 -19.47 0.96 14.67
CA ASN A 411 -20.27 2.10 15.15
C ASN A 411 -19.47 3.40 15.37
N CYS A 412 -18.23 3.48 14.88
CA CYS A 412 -17.44 4.70 15.06
C CYS A 412 -17.26 5.43 13.72
N PRO A 413 -17.32 6.78 13.72
CA PRO A 413 -17.19 7.55 12.49
C PRO A 413 -15.87 7.22 11.77
N PRO A 414 -15.86 7.18 10.43
CA PRO A 414 -14.64 6.94 9.68
C PRO A 414 -13.57 7.97 10.05
N ILE A 415 -12.32 7.52 10.06
CA ILE A 415 -11.18 8.44 10.09
C ILE A 415 -10.98 9.00 8.69
N THR A 416 -11.00 10.33 8.60
CA THR A 416 -10.81 11.08 7.36
C THR A 416 -9.59 11.99 7.49
N ILE A 417 -9.18 12.59 6.38
CA ILE A 417 -8.06 13.54 6.39
C ILE A 417 -8.41 14.82 7.16
N GLU A 418 -9.67 15.25 7.15
CA GLU A 418 -10.16 16.40 7.92
C GLU A 418 -10.10 16.12 9.43
N TRP A 419 -10.43 14.89 9.85
CA TRP A 419 -10.26 14.49 11.25
C TRP A 419 -8.80 14.58 11.68
N LEU A 420 -7.86 14.15 10.81
CA LEU A 420 -6.43 14.19 11.09
C LEU A 420 -5.93 15.63 11.23
N GLU A 421 -6.35 16.54 10.35
CA GLU A 421 -6.00 17.96 10.42
C GLU A 421 -6.49 18.61 11.72
N GLN A 422 -7.64 18.18 12.26
CA GLN A 422 -8.16 18.64 13.55
C GLN A 422 -7.36 18.14 14.76
N GLN A 423 -6.61 17.04 14.64
CA GLN A 423 -5.87 16.47 15.78
C GLN A 423 -4.59 17.25 16.14
N ASN A 424 -4.28 18.33 15.41
CA ASN A 424 -3.07 19.15 15.58
C ASN A 424 -1.79 18.29 15.59
N THR A 425 -1.78 17.26 14.75
CA THR A 425 -0.59 16.46 14.49
C THR A 425 0.28 17.16 13.45
N ARG A 426 1.54 16.75 13.31
CA ARG A 426 2.39 17.21 12.21
C ARG A 426 1.96 16.69 10.83
N PHE A 427 0.93 15.86 10.78
CA PHE A 427 0.44 15.20 9.59
C PHE A 427 -0.86 15.88 9.12
N ASN A 428 -0.94 16.18 7.83
CA ASN A 428 -2.05 16.87 7.18
C ASN A 428 -2.23 16.32 5.75
N ARG A 429 -3.15 16.87 4.96
CA ARG A 429 -3.41 16.38 3.59
C ARG A 429 -2.23 16.41 2.63
N THR A 430 -1.20 17.22 2.91
CA THR A 430 -0.01 17.39 2.05
C THR A 430 1.05 16.32 2.31
N ASN A 431 1.07 15.75 3.51
CA ASN A 431 2.07 14.77 3.94
C ASN A 431 1.44 13.54 4.62
N CYS A 432 0.14 13.33 4.45
CA CYS A 432 -0.53 12.13 4.90
C CYS A 432 -1.58 11.68 3.89
N ILE A 433 -1.51 10.39 3.55
CA ILE A 433 -2.55 9.71 2.78
C ILE A 433 -3.23 8.72 3.71
N ILE A 434 -4.55 8.81 3.80
CA ILE A 434 -5.39 7.88 4.55
C ILE A 434 -6.23 7.08 3.57
N THR A 435 -6.10 5.76 3.61
CA THR A 435 -7.04 4.86 2.94
C THR A 435 -7.77 4.00 3.96
N ASN A 436 -9.04 3.72 3.69
CA ASN A 436 -9.85 2.79 4.48
C ASN A 436 -10.30 1.65 3.58
N VAL A 437 -9.92 0.43 3.94
CA VAL A 437 -10.36 -0.79 3.27
C VAL A 437 -10.89 -1.72 4.33
N ARG A 438 -12.20 -2.03 4.30
CA ARG A 438 -12.79 -3.10 5.12
C ARG A 438 -12.46 -3.02 6.63
N ARG A 439 -12.49 -1.80 7.18
CA ARG A 439 -12.19 -1.49 8.60
C ARG A 439 -10.69 -1.46 8.95
N ASP A 440 -9.83 -1.59 7.95
CA ASP A 440 -8.41 -1.28 8.07
C ASP A 440 -8.16 0.15 7.64
N TYR A 441 -7.44 0.89 8.48
CA TYR A 441 -6.96 2.23 8.20
C TYR A 441 -5.47 2.18 7.89
N TYR A 442 -5.08 2.69 6.74
CA TYR A 442 -3.69 2.83 6.35
C TYR A 442 -3.35 4.32 6.31
N PHE A 443 -2.40 4.71 7.14
CA PHE A 443 -1.79 6.03 7.11
C PHE A 443 -0.41 5.89 6.47
N TRP A 444 -0.15 6.71 5.47
CA TRP A 444 1.18 6.90 4.89
C TRP A 444 1.61 8.32 5.21
N LEU A 445 2.76 8.47 5.86
CA LEU A 445 3.19 9.66 6.58
C LEU A 445 4.51 10.14 5.95
N GLY A 446 4.49 11.34 5.37
CA GLY A 446 5.58 11.98 4.64
C GLY A 446 6.24 13.13 5.37
#